data_AF-A0A7X7H418-F1
#
_entry.id   AF-A0A7X7H418-F1
#
_cell.length_a   1.000
_cell.length_b   1.000
_cell.length_c   1.000
_cell.angle_alpha   90.00
_cell.angle_beta   90.00
_cell.angle_gamma   90.00
#
_symmetry.space_group_name_H-M   'P 1'
#
loop_
_entity.id
_entity.type
_entity.pdbx_description
1 polymer ?
#
loop_
_entity_poly.entity_id
_entity_poly.type
_entity_poly.pdbx_seq_one_letter_code
_entity_poly.pdbx_strand_id
1 'polypeptide(L)'
;YGSDYASVWRKALNRLEVKQFNNISDGVLVFDSILGSNQPFQRLLASVKENTRLFSALPEDSAARIELERSHSYLLSSRISKDFSKLNELLESVAQINETEAPMFNTEVMAAIQNVHDVLKSIQDSQAPGQSALHVAKNRINLNESDPIYALKRIATKLPDPMNRLVNKLADESWNVILLAALDEVDKKWNEEVYREFSTVLAPKYPFSSNAKTDVSLDEFVHFFGKNGTITRFYEDDLSPFLSDNLLSHSSSRYALIKPEVLEQIEMAEKIREAFFNQHGVLGIEFTLSPISMGPQVQRSVLNVEGQFVEYTHGPKHGYSLIWPNVVTDSTKETLVKLTMTGGRQPHRSLTYYGPWALFRMLDQGQVTSVDSHTLNLNYVIKNVPMRYELKATGEINPFTVAVLRNFQLSPSLYK
;
A
#
# COMPACT_ATOMS: atom_id res chain seq x y z
N TYR A 1 -44.25 -1.23 36.58
CA TYR A 1 -43.23 -2.03 37.28
C TYR A 1 -42.49 -3.00 36.37
N GLY A 2 -43.07 -4.11 35.89
CA GLY A 2 -42.31 -5.10 35.09
C GLY A 2 -41.68 -4.53 33.81
N SER A 3 -42.41 -3.66 33.10
CA SER A 3 -41.88 -2.91 31.94
C SER A 3 -40.73 -1.96 32.32
N ASP A 4 -40.83 -1.30 33.48
CA ASP A 4 -39.80 -0.38 33.97
C ASP A 4 -38.54 -1.15 34.35
N TYR A 5 -38.70 -2.30 35.02
CA TYR A 5 -37.62 -3.23 35.38
C TYR A 5 -36.86 -3.69 34.13
N ALA A 6 -37.57 -4.20 33.11
CA ALA A 6 -36.97 -4.62 31.85
C ALA A 6 -36.27 -3.45 31.12
N SER A 7 -36.85 -2.25 31.15
CA SER A 7 -36.28 -1.04 30.57
C SER A 7 -34.95 -0.63 31.24
N VAL A 8 -34.89 -0.68 32.58
CA VAL A 8 -33.66 -0.37 33.33
C VAL A 8 -32.56 -1.37 32.99
N TRP A 9 -32.86 -2.67 32.96
CA TRP A 9 -31.89 -3.69 32.55
C TRP A 9 -31.40 -3.50 31.12
N ARG A 10 -32.30 -3.26 30.15
CA ARG A 10 -31.91 -2.97 28.77
C ARG A 10 -30.98 -1.75 28.68
N LYS A 11 -31.28 -0.67 29.43
CA LYS A 11 -30.41 0.52 29.48
C LYS A 11 -29.04 0.20 30.06
N ALA A 12 -28.96 -0.61 31.12
CA ALA A 12 -27.68 -1.02 31.70
C ALA A 12 -26.86 -1.87 30.72
N LEU A 13 -27.47 -2.87 30.10
CA LEU A 13 -26.83 -3.72 29.08
C LEU A 13 -26.37 -2.92 27.87
N ASN A 14 -27.15 -1.93 27.44
CA ASN A 14 -26.82 -1.09 26.30
C ASN A 14 -25.63 -0.16 26.54
N ARG A 15 -25.23 0.09 27.79
CA ARG A 15 -24.03 0.88 28.13
C ARG A 15 -22.74 0.07 28.12
N LEU A 16 -22.84 -1.26 27.99
CA LEU A 16 -21.66 -2.12 27.93
C LEU A 16 -20.97 -1.97 26.58
N GLU A 17 -19.65 -1.78 26.65
CA GLU A 17 -18.79 -1.68 25.49
C GLU A 17 -17.46 -2.42 25.73
N VAL A 18 -16.90 -2.93 24.64
CA VAL A 18 -15.52 -3.41 24.60
C VAL A 18 -14.58 -2.21 24.56
N LYS A 19 -13.47 -2.28 25.29
CA LYS A 19 -12.40 -1.30 25.26
C LYS A 19 -11.78 -1.25 23.85
N GLN A 20 -11.51 -0.04 23.34
CA GLN A 20 -10.76 0.12 22.09
C GLN A 20 -9.34 -0.43 22.24
N PHE A 21 -8.82 -1.08 21.20
CA PHE A 21 -7.45 -1.59 21.20
C PHE A 21 -6.52 -0.56 20.59
N ASN A 22 -5.43 -0.19 21.29
CA ASN A 22 -4.44 0.72 20.72
C ASN A 22 -3.34 -0.03 19.95
N ASN A 23 -3.10 -1.29 20.31
CA ASN A 23 -2.11 -2.16 19.69
C ASN A 23 -2.47 -3.64 19.94
N ILE A 24 -1.68 -4.55 19.37
CA ILE A 24 -1.92 -6.01 19.49
C ILE A 24 -1.85 -6.48 20.95
N SER A 25 -0.92 -5.96 21.75
CA SER A 25 -0.79 -6.32 23.17
C SER A 25 -2.02 -5.95 23.99
N ASP A 26 -2.62 -4.77 23.74
CA ASP A 26 -3.88 -4.37 24.36
C ASP A 26 -5.01 -5.35 24.01
N GLY A 27 -5.07 -5.79 22.75
CA GLY A 27 -6.01 -6.80 22.30
C GLY A 27 -5.83 -8.13 23.04
N VAL A 28 -4.61 -8.67 23.08
CA VAL A 28 -4.29 -9.90 23.81
C VAL A 28 -4.76 -9.82 25.26
N LEU A 29 -4.47 -8.72 25.97
CA LEU A 29 -4.89 -8.54 27.37
C LEU A 29 -6.43 -8.54 27.55
N VAL A 30 -7.18 -7.98 26.60
CA VAL A 30 -8.66 -8.01 26.65
C VAL A 30 -9.17 -9.43 26.43
N PHE A 31 -8.61 -10.16 25.47
CA PHE A 31 -8.98 -11.55 25.22
C PHE A 31 -8.57 -12.48 26.37
N ASP A 32 -7.38 -12.30 26.97
CA ASP A 32 -6.95 -13.01 28.19
C ASP A 32 -7.94 -12.79 29.34
N SER A 33 -8.49 -11.59 29.48
CA SER A 33 -9.51 -11.30 30.50
C SER A 33 -10.82 -12.05 30.24
N ILE A 34 -11.19 -12.22 28.96
CA ILE A 34 -12.41 -12.92 28.54
C ILE A 34 -12.27 -14.44 28.69
N LEU A 35 -11.11 -14.98 28.28
CA LEU A 35 -10.80 -16.41 28.23
C LEU A 35 -10.30 -16.95 29.57
N GLY A 36 -9.71 -16.10 30.40
CA GLY A 36 -9.20 -16.45 31.72
C GLY A 36 -10.31 -16.73 32.74
N SER A 37 -9.92 -16.89 34.00
CA SER A 37 -10.82 -17.29 35.10
C SER A 37 -11.96 -16.31 35.40
N ASN A 38 -11.85 -15.05 34.96
CA ASN A 38 -12.87 -14.03 35.21
C ASN A 38 -14.11 -14.18 34.34
N GLN A 39 -14.01 -14.82 33.16
CA GLN A 39 -15.12 -15.13 32.24
C GLN A 39 -16.24 -14.06 32.20
N PRO A 40 -15.93 -12.78 31.94
CA PRO A 40 -16.85 -11.65 32.07
C PRO A 40 -18.14 -11.80 31.26
N PHE A 41 -18.09 -12.40 30.07
CA PHE A 41 -19.30 -12.64 29.27
C PHE A 41 -20.20 -13.70 29.88
N GLN A 42 -19.65 -14.80 30.38
CA GLN A 42 -20.45 -15.84 31.05
C GLN A 42 -21.04 -15.29 32.35
N ARG A 43 -20.28 -14.52 33.13
CA ARG A 43 -20.79 -13.84 34.32
C ARG A 43 -21.90 -12.85 34.00
N LEU A 44 -21.74 -12.06 32.94
CA LEU A 44 -22.77 -11.13 32.48
C LEU A 44 -24.06 -11.88 32.13
N LEU A 45 -23.96 -12.93 31.31
CA LEU A 45 -25.12 -13.74 30.90
C LEU A 45 -25.76 -14.46 32.11
N ALA A 46 -24.95 -14.95 33.06
CA ALA A 46 -25.44 -15.58 34.28
C ALA A 46 -26.20 -14.57 35.15
N SER A 47 -25.67 -13.35 35.32
CA SER A 47 -26.36 -12.28 36.04
C SER A 47 -27.67 -11.86 35.35
N VAL A 48 -27.69 -11.78 34.02
CA VAL A 48 -28.94 -11.51 33.27
C VAL A 48 -29.95 -12.64 33.50
N LYS A 49 -29.51 -13.90 33.42
CA LYS A 49 -30.38 -15.06 33.63
C LYS A 49 -30.96 -15.08 35.04
N GLU A 50 -30.13 -14.92 36.06
CA GLU A 50 -30.53 -14.88 37.47
C GLU A 50 -31.55 -13.77 37.76
N ASN A 51 -31.41 -12.60 37.13
CA ASN A 51 -32.26 -11.44 37.39
C ASN A 51 -33.47 -11.32 36.46
N THR A 52 -33.56 -12.11 35.38
CA THR A 52 -34.68 -12.03 34.41
C THR A 52 -35.50 -13.31 34.32
N ARG A 53 -34.97 -14.45 34.80
CA ARG A 53 -35.68 -15.72 34.93
C ARG A 53 -35.97 -16.01 36.41
N LEU A 54 -36.89 -15.23 36.99
CA LEU A 54 -37.20 -15.28 38.43
C LEU A 54 -37.97 -16.54 38.87
N PHE A 55 -38.63 -17.24 37.94
CA PHE A 55 -39.19 -18.57 38.14
C PHE A 55 -38.47 -19.56 37.22
N SER A 56 -37.56 -20.36 37.77
CA SER A 56 -36.71 -21.29 37.02
C SER A 56 -37.33 -22.66 36.82
N ALA A 57 -38.15 -23.14 37.77
CA ALA A 57 -38.83 -24.43 37.75
C ALA A 57 -40.34 -24.27 38.02
N LEU A 58 -41.15 -25.02 37.27
CA LEU A 58 -42.60 -25.11 37.48
C LEU A 58 -42.89 -26.27 38.45
N PRO A 59 -43.91 -26.16 39.32
CA PRO A 59 -44.35 -27.27 40.14
C PRO A 59 -44.70 -28.49 39.28
N GLU A 60 -44.29 -29.69 39.71
CA GLU A 60 -44.67 -30.95 39.06
C GLU A 60 -46.18 -31.21 39.18
N ASP A 61 -46.79 -30.78 40.29
CA ASP A 61 -48.23 -30.88 40.50
C ASP A 61 -49.00 -29.95 39.56
N SER A 62 -49.96 -30.52 38.84
CA SER A 62 -50.71 -29.84 37.79
C SER A 62 -51.61 -28.72 38.34
N ALA A 63 -52.19 -28.91 39.52
CA ALA A 63 -53.06 -27.91 40.15
C ALA A 63 -52.25 -26.72 40.68
N ALA A 64 -51.13 -26.99 41.36
CA ALA A 64 -50.20 -25.98 41.83
C ALA A 64 -49.58 -25.17 40.68
N ARG A 65 -49.29 -25.82 39.55
CA ARG A 65 -48.81 -25.16 38.34
C ARG A 65 -49.84 -24.20 37.74
N ILE A 66 -51.10 -24.64 37.59
CA ILE A 66 -52.18 -23.78 37.06
C ILE A 66 -52.39 -22.56 37.95
N GLU A 67 -52.34 -22.73 39.27
CA GLU A 67 -52.50 -21.62 40.22
C GLU A 67 -51.32 -20.65 40.17
N LEU A 68 -50.09 -21.16 40.09
CA LEU A 68 -48.89 -20.34 39.91
C LEU A 68 -48.95 -19.55 38.59
N GLU A 69 -49.34 -20.19 37.49
CA GLU A 69 -49.43 -19.57 36.16
C GLU A 69 -50.47 -18.44 36.10
N ARG A 70 -51.51 -18.49 36.95
CA ARG A 70 -52.52 -17.44 37.12
C ARG A 70 -52.07 -16.30 38.04
N SER A 71 -51.05 -16.51 38.86
CA SER A 71 -50.59 -15.51 39.81
C SER A 71 -50.04 -14.26 39.11
N HIS A 72 -50.33 -13.08 39.67
CA HIS A 72 -49.84 -11.81 39.13
C HIS A 72 -48.30 -11.76 39.05
N SER A 73 -47.62 -12.31 40.05
CA SER A 73 -46.16 -12.38 40.14
C SER A 73 -45.54 -13.23 39.03
N TYR A 74 -46.14 -14.39 38.74
CA TYR A 74 -45.70 -15.24 37.64
C TYR A 74 -45.91 -14.57 36.29
N LEU A 75 -47.08 -13.98 36.03
CA LEU A 75 -47.36 -13.28 34.78
C LEU A 75 -46.41 -12.10 34.54
N LEU A 76 -46.06 -11.35 35.59
CA LEU A 76 -45.10 -10.25 35.51
C LEU A 76 -43.68 -10.76 35.23
N SER A 77 -43.24 -11.81 35.94
CA SER A 77 -41.94 -12.42 35.70
C SER A 77 -41.84 -13.08 34.33
N SER A 78 -42.88 -13.74 33.85
CA SER A 78 -42.92 -14.38 32.52
C SER A 78 -42.74 -13.35 31.40
N ARG A 79 -43.34 -12.15 31.52
CA ARG A 79 -43.11 -11.05 30.58
C ARG A 79 -41.65 -10.58 30.58
N ILE A 80 -41.05 -10.41 31.76
CA ILE A 80 -39.63 -10.06 31.89
C ILE A 80 -38.77 -11.16 31.25
N SER A 81 -39.00 -12.43 31.59
CA SER A 81 -38.24 -13.55 31.06
C SER A 81 -38.34 -13.65 29.54
N LYS A 82 -39.54 -13.43 28.97
CA LYS A 82 -39.75 -13.38 27.52
C LYS A 82 -38.93 -12.30 26.83
N ASP A 83 -38.83 -11.12 27.45
CA ASP A 83 -38.06 -9.97 26.97
C ASP A 83 -36.54 -10.23 26.88
N PHE A 84 -36.02 -11.20 27.63
CA PHE A 84 -34.61 -11.62 27.67
C PHE A 84 -34.38 -13.07 27.23
N SER A 85 -35.41 -13.75 26.72
CA SER A 85 -35.39 -15.18 26.34
C SER A 85 -34.17 -15.55 25.51
N LYS A 86 -33.92 -14.84 24.41
CA LYS A 86 -32.75 -15.06 23.54
C LYS A 86 -31.40 -15.00 24.26
N LEU A 87 -31.24 -14.12 25.25
CA LEU A 87 -30.01 -14.03 26.04
C LEU A 87 -29.91 -15.15 27.07
N ASN A 88 -31.03 -15.51 27.69
CA ASN A 88 -31.10 -16.59 28.67
C ASN A 88 -30.80 -17.95 28.03
N GLU A 89 -31.26 -18.15 26.80
CA GLU A 89 -31.02 -19.35 25.98
C GLU A 89 -29.54 -19.54 25.60
N LEU A 90 -28.71 -18.48 25.57
CA LEU A 90 -27.28 -18.60 25.23
C LEU A 90 -26.50 -19.49 26.20
N LEU A 91 -26.90 -19.51 27.48
CA LEU A 91 -26.30 -20.36 28.51
C LEU A 91 -27.03 -21.69 28.70
N GLU A 92 -28.05 -21.97 27.91
CA GLU A 92 -28.79 -23.22 27.95
C GLU A 92 -28.16 -24.19 26.95
N SER A 93 -27.94 -25.44 27.38
CA SER A 93 -27.52 -26.49 26.45
C SER A 93 -28.60 -26.64 25.39
N VAL A 94 -28.20 -26.73 24.12
CA VAL A 94 -29.12 -27.04 23.00
C VAL A 94 -29.81 -28.40 23.22
N ALA A 95 -29.30 -29.20 24.15
CA ALA A 95 -29.75 -30.53 24.41
C ALA A 95 -30.93 -30.61 25.40
N GLN A 96 -32.14 -30.47 24.88
CA GLN A 96 -33.26 -31.28 25.40
C GLN A 96 -33.21 -32.73 24.87
N ILE A 97 -32.16 -33.14 24.15
CA ILE A 97 -32.08 -34.46 23.50
C ILE A 97 -30.94 -35.36 24.05
N ASN A 98 -29.84 -34.81 24.59
CA ASN A 98 -28.77 -35.59 25.26
C ASN A 98 -27.98 -34.71 26.24
N GLU A 99 -28.01 -35.01 27.54
CA GLU A 99 -27.46 -34.20 28.66
C GLU A 99 -25.95 -33.87 28.62
N THR A 100 -25.24 -34.14 27.52
CA THR A 100 -23.77 -34.05 27.39
C THR A 100 -23.24 -32.90 26.52
N GLU A 101 -24.07 -32.11 25.84
CA GLU A 101 -23.59 -31.01 24.99
C GLU A 101 -23.65 -29.64 25.67
N ALA A 102 -22.52 -28.93 25.71
CA ALA A 102 -22.42 -27.59 26.27
C ALA A 102 -23.17 -26.54 25.42
N PRO A 103 -23.66 -25.43 26.01
CA PRO A 103 -24.35 -24.35 25.29
C PRO A 103 -23.57 -23.81 24.10
N MET A 104 -24.25 -23.42 23.01
CA MET A 104 -23.66 -22.83 21.79
C MET A 104 -22.70 -21.67 22.10
N PHE A 105 -23.03 -20.87 23.11
CA PHE A 105 -22.15 -19.79 23.56
C PHE A 105 -20.79 -20.31 24.06
N ASN A 106 -20.80 -21.39 24.82
CA ASN A 106 -19.59 -21.97 25.41
C ASN A 106 -18.77 -22.78 24.41
N THR A 107 -19.38 -23.32 23.35
CA THR A 107 -18.70 -24.15 22.35
C THR A 107 -18.26 -23.37 21.12
N GLU A 108 -19.15 -22.59 20.50
CA GLU A 108 -18.85 -21.90 19.24
C GLU A 108 -18.30 -20.48 19.45
N VAL A 109 -18.95 -19.68 20.30
CA VAL A 109 -18.56 -18.28 20.50
C VAL A 109 -17.20 -18.21 21.20
N MET A 110 -17.02 -18.95 22.30
CA MET A 110 -15.76 -18.97 23.03
C MET A 110 -14.61 -19.58 22.20
N ALA A 111 -14.87 -20.61 21.38
CA ALA A 111 -13.85 -21.13 20.47
C ALA A 111 -13.45 -20.11 19.38
N ALA A 112 -14.42 -19.37 18.82
CA ALA A 112 -14.10 -18.31 17.86
C ALA A 112 -13.32 -17.14 18.50
N ILE A 113 -13.66 -16.79 19.75
CA ILE A 113 -12.88 -15.81 20.54
C ILE A 113 -11.46 -16.33 20.77
N GLN A 114 -11.29 -17.61 21.13
CA GLN A 114 -9.97 -18.24 21.28
C GLN A 114 -9.17 -18.19 19.98
N ASN A 115 -9.77 -18.52 18.84
CA ASN A 115 -9.04 -18.50 17.56
C ASN A 115 -8.55 -17.10 17.19
N VAL A 116 -9.31 -16.04 17.47
CA VAL A 116 -8.86 -14.65 17.25
C VAL A 116 -7.76 -14.26 18.24
N HIS A 117 -7.89 -14.68 19.50
CA HIS A 117 -6.84 -14.51 20.49
C HIS A 117 -5.52 -15.15 20.04
N ASP A 118 -5.57 -16.38 19.52
CA ASP A 118 -4.39 -17.11 19.08
C ASP A 118 -3.68 -16.41 17.91
N VAL A 119 -4.43 -15.78 17.00
CA VAL A 119 -3.85 -14.94 15.94
C VAL A 119 -3.11 -13.75 16.54
N LEU A 120 -3.76 -12.99 17.43
CA LEU A 120 -3.12 -11.83 18.08
C LEU A 120 -1.87 -12.26 18.86
N LYS A 121 -1.94 -13.40 19.55
CA LYS A 121 -0.84 -13.96 20.33
C LYS A 121 0.32 -14.42 19.44
N SER A 122 0.03 -15.08 18.31
CA SER A 122 1.08 -15.49 17.35
C SER A 122 1.82 -14.29 16.75
N ILE A 123 1.15 -13.16 16.58
CA ILE A 123 1.80 -11.93 16.12
C ILE A 123 2.64 -11.34 17.25
N GLN A 124 2.09 -11.26 18.47
CA GLN A 124 2.77 -10.70 19.65
C GLN A 124 4.06 -11.47 19.99
N ASP A 125 4.02 -12.79 19.94
CA ASP A 125 5.12 -13.67 20.34
C ASP A 125 6.14 -13.91 19.19
N SER A 126 5.90 -13.36 18.00
CA SER A 126 6.81 -13.46 16.86
C SER A 126 8.12 -12.69 17.09
N GLN A 127 9.22 -13.19 16.51
CA GLN A 127 10.50 -12.46 16.47
C GLN A 127 10.42 -11.16 15.66
N ALA A 128 9.51 -11.09 14.70
CA ALA A 128 9.22 -9.90 13.89
C ALA A 128 7.71 -9.65 13.88
N PRO A 129 7.15 -8.98 14.91
CA PRO A 129 5.72 -8.75 15.02
C PRO A 129 5.11 -7.97 13.86
N GLY A 130 5.80 -6.95 13.34
CA GLY A 130 5.34 -6.17 12.18
C GLY A 130 5.20 -7.03 10.92
N GLN A 131 6.21 -7.85 10.61
CA GLN A 131 6.15 -8.80 9.49
C GLN A 131 5.07 -9.86 9.65
N SER A 132 4.87 -10.37 10.88
CA SER A 132 3.80 -11.32 11.17
C SER A 132 2.42 -10.68 10.98
N ALA A 133 2.22 -9.45 11.47
CA ALA A 133 1.01 -8.68 11.24
C ALA A 133 0.76 -8.44 9.74
N LEU A 134 1.80 -8.06 9.00
CA LEU A 134 1.75 -7.85 7.55
C LEU A 134 1.33 -9.13 6.81
N HIS A 135 1.91 -10.28 7.19
CA HIS A 135 1.55 -11.57 6.61
C HIS A 135 0.07 -11.92 6.86
N VAL A 136 -0.38 -11.82 8.11
CA VAL A 136 -1.79 -12.07 8.48
C VAL A 136 -2.74 -11.12 7.73
N ALA A 137 -2.40 -9.83 7.63
CA ALA A 137 -3.19 -8.87 6.90
C ALA A 137 -3.30 -9.21 5.40
N LYS A 138 -2.18 -9.53 4.75
CA LYS A 138 -2.18 -9.94 3.33
C LYS A 138 -2.99 -11.21 3.09
N ASN A 139 -2.84 -12.25 3.91
CA ASN A 139 -3.61 -13.49 3.78
C ASN A 139 -5.11 -13.22 3.89
N ARG A 140 -5.51 -12.34 4.80
CA ARG A 140 -6.89 -11.94 4.97
C ARG A 140 -7.44 -11.17 3.77
N ILE A 141 -6.70 -10.16 3.30
CA ILE A 141 -7.11 -9.31 2.17
C ILE A 141 -7.25 -10.14 0.88
N ASN A 142 -6.30 -11.04 0.65
CA ASN A 142 -6.28 -11.89 -0.54
C ASN A 142 -7.22 -13.10 -0.46
N LEU A 143 -7.91 -13.32 0.67
CA LEU A 143 -8.81 -14.46 0.91
C LEU A 143 -8.12 -15.83 0.77
N ASN A 144 -6.83 -15.93 1.14
CA ASN A 144 -6.01 -17.12 0.93
C ASN A 144 -6.24 -18.23 1.96
N GLU A 145 -6.76 -17.91 3.15
CA GLU A 145 -6.86 -18.83 4.30
C GLU A 145 -8.16 -18.68 5.10
N SER A 146 -8.40 -19.61 6.03
CA SER A 146 -9.49 -19.48 7.01
C SER A 146 -9.26 -18.27 7.91
N ASP A 147 -10.13 -17.26 7.83
CA ASP A 147 -10.06 -16.01 8.60
C ASP A 147 -10.81 -16.14 9.95
N PRO A 148 -10.11 -16.23 11.09
CA PRO A 148 -10.76 -16.35 12.41
C PRO A 148 -11.57 -15.11 12.79
N ILE A 149 -11.16 -13.92 12.31
CA ILE A 149 -11.85 -12.67 12.62
C ILE A 149 -13.16 -12.59 11.82
N TYR A 150 -13.17 -13.01 10.55
CA TYR A 150 -14.41 -13.13 9.78
C TYR A 150 -15.34 -14.18 10.38
N ALA A 151 -14.81 -15.33 10.80
CA ALA A 151 -15.60 -16.34 11.50
C ALA A 151 -16.24 -15.78 12.78
N LEU A 152 -15.50 -15.00 13.57
CA LEU A 152 -16.01 -14.33 14.76
C LEU A 152 -17.13 -13.33 14.43
N LYS A 153 -16.97 -12.49 13.39
CA LYS A 153 -18.03 -11.58 12.93
C LYS A 153 -19.29 -12.34 12.50
N ARG A 154 -19.13 -13.43 11.74
CA ARG A 154 -20.25 -14.27 11.28
C ARG A 154 -20.99 -14.94 12.43
N ILE A 155 -20.29 -15.32 13.51
CA ILE A 155 -20.92 -15.85 14.72
C ILE A 155 -21.64 -14.71 15.46
N ALA A 156 -21.02 -13.53 15.57
CA ALA A 156 -21.58 -12.38 16.26
C ALA A 156 -22.94 -11.94 15.69
N THR A 157 -23.14 -11.98 14.36
CA THR A 157 -24.43 -11.61 13.73
C THR A 157 -25.59 -12.53 14.11
N LYS A 158 -25.32 -13.74 14.61
CA LYS A 158 -26.33 -14.68 15.09
C LYS A 158 -26.70 -14.45 16.56
N LEU A 159 -25.93 -13.64 17.29
CA LEU A 159 -26.17 -13.38 18.71
C LEU A 159 -27.25 -12.31 18.89
N PRO A 160 -28.02 -12.35 20.00
CA PRO A 160 -28.86 -11.23 20.41
C PRO A 160 -28.02 -10.06 20.95
N ASP A 161 -28.56 -8.85 20.90
CA ASP A 161 -27.97 -7.71 21.61
C ASP A 161 -28.02 -7.91 23.14
N PRO A 162 -27.00 -7.44 23.90
CA PRO A 162 -25.83 -6.69 23.44
C PRO A 162 -24.67 -7.57 22.95
N MET A 163 -24.77 -8.91 23.03
CA MET A 163 -23.66 -9.81 22.70
C MET A 163 -23.22 -9.70 21.25
N ASN A 164 -24.17 -9.53 20.31
CA ASN A 164 -23.88 -9.20 18.92
C ASN A 164 -22.88 -8.05 18.79
N ARG A 165 -23.22 -6.90 19.38
CA ARG A 165 -22.39 -5.69 19.36
C ARG A 165 -21.04 -5.91 20.04
N LEU A 166 -21.01 -6.54 21.21
CA LEU A 166 -19.77 -6.75 21.96
C LEU A 166 -18.79 -7.66 21.19
N VAL A 167 -19.28 -8.78 20.65
CA VAL A 167 -18.44 -9.74 19.91
C VAL A 167 -18.03 -9.18 18.55
N ASN A 168 -18.90 -8.45 17.85
CA ASN A 168 -18.50 -7.73 16.64
C ASN A 168 -17.41 -6.69 16.93
N LYS A 169 -17.53 -5.93 18.03
CA LYS A 169 -16.51 -4.95 18.43
C LYS A 169 -15.16 -5.62 18.70
N LEU A 170 -15.12 -6.80 19.33
CA LEU A 170 -13.86 -7.55 19.50
C LEU A 170 -13.21 -7.88 18.15
N ALA A 171 -14.01 -8.34 17.18
CA ALA A 171 -13.50 -8.69 15.86
C ALA A 171 -12.99 -7.45 15.09
N ASP A 172 -13.74 -6.35 15.14
CA ASP A 172 -13.36 -5.10 14.50
C ASP A 172 -12.09 -4.49 15.11
N GLU A 173 -12.00 -4.41 16.44
CA GLU A 173 -10.82 -3.90 17.14
C GLU A 173 -9.59 -4.79 16.90
N SER A 174 -9.75 -6.12 16.85
CA SER A 174 -8.67 -7.04 16.50
C SER A 174 -8.14 -6.81 15.10
N TRP A 175 -9.04 -6.63 14.12
CA TRP A 175 -8.63 -6.32 12.75
C TRP A 175 -7.90 -4.98 12.66
N ASN A 176 -8.41 -3.96 13.35
CA ASN A 176 -7.84 -2.62 13.32
C ASN A 176 -6.38 -2.62 13.79
N VAL A 177 -6.06 -3.28 14.90
CA VAL A 177 -4.68 -3.30 15.41
C VAL A 177 -3.74 -4.16 14.59
N ILE A 178 -4.22 -5.24 13.97
CA ILE A 178 -3.42 -6.03 13.01
C ILE A 178 -3.12 -5.18 11.78
N LEU A 179 -4.13 -4.50 11.24
CA LEU A 179 -3.97 -3.65 10.07
C LEU A 179 -3.01 -2.49 10.36
N LEU A 180 -3.12 -1.82 11.51
CA LEU A 180 -2.19 -0.75 11.91
C LEU A 180 -0.74 -1.26 12.01
N ALA A 181 -0.52 -2.42 12.63
CA ALA A 181 0.82 -3.00 12.73
C ALA A 181 1.38 -3.45 11.36
N ALA A 182 0.53 -3.95 10.46
CA ALA A 182 0.91 -4.29 9.09
C ALA A 182 1.35 -3.05 8.30
N LEU A 183 0.62 -1.95 8.43
CA LEU A 183 0.92 -0.70 7.72
C LEU A 183 2.20 -0.04 8.23
N ASP A 184 2.44 -0.08 9.55
CA ASP A 184 3.71 0.37 10.15
C ASP A 184 4.91 -0.41 9.57
N GLU A 185 4.78 -1.72 9.41
CA GLU A 185 5.81 -2.54 8.74
C GLU A 185 6.00 -2.15 7.27
N VAL A 186 4.91 -1.87 6.53
CA VAL A 186 4.99 -1.40 5.13
C VAL A 186 5.65 -0.02 5.05
N ASP A 187 5.41 0.89 5.99
CA ASP A 187 6.08 2.20 6.07
C ASP A 187 7.57 2.05 6.30
N LYS A 188 7.93 1.17 7.23
CA LYS A 188 9.32 0.87 7.55
C LYS A 188 10.05 0.33 6.33
N LYS A 189 9.46 -0.66 5.64
CA LYS A 189 10.00 -1.21 4.40
C LYS A 189 10.14 -0.13 3.32
N TRP A 190 9.14 0.72 3.12
CA TRP A 190 9.24 1.84 2.19
C TRP A 190 10.43 2.74 2.51
N ASN A 191 10.58 3.12 3.78
CA ASN A 191 11.68 3.97 4.20
C ASN A 191 13.04 3.31 3.94
N GLU A 192 13.18 2.05 4.35
CA GLU A 192 14.45 1.30 4.34
C GLU A 192 14.86 0.85 2.95
N GLU A 193 13.91 0.38 2.14
CA GLU A 193 14.17 -0.23 0.83
C GLU A 193 14.03 0.78 -0.31
N VAL A 194 12.97 1.60 -0.34
CA VAL A 194 12.70 2.48 -1.49
C VAL A 194 13.27 3.88 -1.28
N TYR A 195 12.84 4.56 -0.22
CA TYR A 195 13.22 5.96 0.02
C TYR A 195 14.71 6.12 0.28
N ARG A 196 15.30 5.27 1.14
CA ARG A 196 16.73 5.34 1.47
C ARG A 196 17.60 5.04 0.26
N GLU A 197 17.27 4.03 -0.54
CA GLU A 197 18.00 3.73 -1.76
C GLU A 197 17.99 4.92 -2.70
N PHE A 198 16.81 5.45 -3.02
CA PHE A 198 16.69 6.61 -3.91
C PHE A 198 17.44 7.84 -3.38
N SER A 199 17.17 8.23 -2.14
CA SER A 199 17.71 9.47 -1.55
C SER A 199 19.23 9.46 -1.39
N THR A 200 19.85 8.28 -1.24
CA THR A 200 21.30 8.15 -1.01
C THR A 200 22.08 7.76 -2.27
N VAL A 201 21.50 6.92 -3.13
CA VAL A 201 22.19 6.36 -4.30
C VAL A 201 21.87 7.13 -5.58
N LEU A 202 20.62 7.55 -5.79
CA LEU A 202 20.16 8.14 -7.05
C LEU A 202 20.04 9.67 -6.99
N ALA A 203 19.27 10.19 -6.04
CA ALA A 203 18.94 11.61 -5.91
C ALA A 203 20.13 12.59 -5.92
N PRO A 204 21.28 12.31 -5.26
CA PRO A 204 22.40 13.26 -5.26
C PRO A 204 23.23 13.24 -6.55
N LYS A 205 22.97 12.32 -7.47
CA LYS A 205 23.74 12.12 -8.71
C LYS A 205 22.96 12.62 -9.94
N TYR A 206 23.67 12.78 -11.05
CA TYR A 206 23.06 13.09 -12.34
C TYR A 206 22.38 11.81 -12.88
N PRO A 207 21.16 11.85 -13.43
CA PRO A 207 20.40 13.02 -13.94
C PRO A 207 19.44 13.68 -12.95
N PHE A 208 19.23 13.13 -11.76
CA PHE A 208 18.27 13.68 -10.77
C PHE A 208 18.72 15.04 -10.22
N SER A 209 20.04 15.20 -10.01
CA SER A 209 20.67 16.47 -9.67
C SER A 209 21.46 17.01 -10.86
N SER A 210 21.00 18.13 -11.44
CA SER A 210 21.54 18.69 -12.68
C SER A 210 23.03 19.05 -12.62
N ASN A 211 23.48 19.49 -11.44
CA ASN A 211 24.84 19.99 -11.22
C ASN A 211 25.76 18.93 -10.59
N ALA A 212 25.26 17.70 -10.39
CA ALA A 212 26.07 16.63 -9.87
C ALA A 212 27.19 16.27 -10.84
N LYS A 213 28.39 16.03 -10.30
CA LYS A 213 29.58 15.62 -11.07
C LYS A 213 29.62 14.12 -11.34
N THR A 214 28.96 13.35 -10.48
CA THR A 214 28.85 11.90 -10.57
C THR A 214 27.52 11.51 -11.20
N ASP A 215 27.58 10.50 -12.05
CA ASP A 215 26.43 9.93 -12.74
C ASP A 215 25.87 8.75 -11.94
N VAL A 216 24.55 8.59 -11.93
CA VAL A 216 23.90 7.32 -11.58
C VAL A 216 24.36 6.29 -12.61
N SER A 217 24.78 5.10 -12.18
CA SER A 217 25.08 4.06 -13.15
C SER A 217 23.80 3.57 -13.83
N LEU A 218 23.88 3.08 -15.07
CA LEU A 218 22.69 2.55 -15.74
C LEU A 218 22.12 1.34 -14.98
N ASP A 219 22.98 0.54 -14.34
CA ASP A 219 22.56 -0.58 -13.50
C ASP A 219 21.82 -0.13 -12.24
N GLU A 220 22.27 0.92 -11.55
CA GLU A 220 21.54 1.52 -10.41
C GLU A 220 20.17 2.03 -10.85
N PHE A 221 20.09 2.67 -12.02
CA PHE A 221 18.83 3.16 -12.58
C PHE A 221 17.86 2.02 -12.93
N VAL A 222 18.37 0.95 -13.58
CA VAL A 222 17.60 -0.26 -13.91
C VAL A 222 17.16 -0.99 -12.65
N HIS A 223 18.02 -1.08 -11.64
CA HIS A 223 17.70 -1.72 -10.36
C HIS A 223 16.55 -1.02 -9.64
N PHE A 224 16.49 0.32 -9.71
CA PHE A 224 15.44 1.07 -9.04
C PHE A 224 14.12 1.13 -9.83
N PHE A 225 14.17 1.55 -11.11
CA PHE A 225 12.98 1.83 -11.93
C PHE A 225 12.58 0.71 -12.90
N GLY A 226 13.41 -0.32 -13.06
CA GLY A 226 13.14 -1.39 -14.02
C GLY A 226 11.86 -2.16 -13.71
N LYS A 227 11.43 -3.01 -14.65
CA LYS A 227 10.21 -3.83 -14.50
C LYS A 227 10.19 -4.66 -13.21
N ASN A 228 11.35 -5.19 -12.81
CA ASN A 228 11.51 -5.93 -11.55
C ASN A 228 12.34 -5.13 -10.53
N GLY A 229 12.30 -3.80 -10.64
CA GLY A 229 13.09 -2.88 -9.84
C GLY A 229 12.57 -2.76 -8.40
N THR A 230 13.30 -2.02 -7.56
CA THR A 230 12.95 -1.80 -6.15
C THR A 230 11.54 -1.25 -6.00
N ILE A 231 11.18 -0.19 -6.75
CA ILE A 231 9.88 0.47 -6.57
C ILE A 231 8.71 -0.41 -7.04
N THR A 232 8.88 -1.11 -8.16
CA THR A 232 7.83 -1.99 -8.72
C THR A 232 7.59 -3.19 -7.81
N ARG A 233 8.65 -3.84 -7.34
CA ARG A 233 8.53 -4.96 -6.39
C ARG A 233 7.84 -4.53 -5.11
N PHE A 234 8.24 -3.38 -4.54
CA PHE A 234 7.58 -2.84 -3.35
C PHE A 234 6.09 -2.58 -3.59
N TYR A 235 5.74 -1.95 -4.72
CA TYR A 235 4.35 -1.70 -5.09
C TYR A 235 3.56 -3.01 -5.20
N GLU A 236 4.03 -3.96 -6.00
CA GLU A 236 3.32 -5.21 -6.27
C GLU A 236 3.20 -6.06 -5.00
N ASP A 237 4.30 -6.28 -4.27
CA ASP A 237 4.37 -7.22 -3.16
C ASP A 237 3.77 -6.64 -1.87
N ASP A 238 4.08 -5.38 -1.53
CA ASP A 238 3.80 -4.80 -0.22
C ASP A 238 2.66 -3.77 -0.21
N LEU A 239 2.48 -2.97 -1.28
CA LEU A 239 1.49 -1.89 -1.28
C LEU A 239 0.15 -2.27 -1.95
N SER A 240 0.19 -2.95 -3.09
CA SER A 240 -0.98 -3.23 -3.94
C SER A 240 -2.13 -3.93 -3.21
N PRO A 241 -1.90 -4.89 -2.28
CA PRO A 241 -3.01 -5.54 -1.56
C PRO A 241 -3.85 -4.53 -0.77
N PHE A 242 -3.22 -3.49 -0.23
CA PHE A 242 -3.87 -2.47 0.60
C PHE A 242 -4.60 -1.39 -0.21
N LEU A 243 -4.39 -1.33 -1.52
CA LEU A 243 -5.03 -0.38 -2.44
C LEU A 243 -6.35 -0.90 -3.04
N SER A 244 -6.73 -2.14 -2.74
CA SER A 244 -7.94 -2.75 -3.29
C SER A 244 -9.24 -2.08 -2.81
N ASP A 245 -10.19 -1.85 -3.73
CA ASP A 245 -11.46 -1.12 -3.50
C ASP A 245 -12.28 -1.63 -2.30
N ASN A 246 -12.19 -2.93 -2.01
CA ASN A 246 -12.92 -3.56 -0.90
C ASN A 246 -12.50 -3.05 0.49
N LEU A 247 -11.26 -2.58 0.66
CA LEU A 247 -10.76 -2.03 1.92
C LEU A 247 -11.18 -0.56 2.12
N LEU A 248 -11.31 0.17 1.01
CA LEU A 248 -11.69 1.59 0.99
C LEU A 248 -13.21 1.80 1.23
N SER A 249 -14.03 0.80 0.90
CA SER A 249 -15.50 0.90 0.96
C SER A 249 -16.12 0.61 2.33
N HIS A 250 -15.43 -0.11 3.23
CA HIS A 250 -16.01 -0.64 4.48
C HIS A 250 -15.48 -0.01 5.77
N SER A 251 -14.48 0.89 5.71
CA SER A 251 -13.99 1.60 6.89
C SER A 251 -14.36 3.09 6.83
N SER A 252 -15.26 3.49 7.72
CA SER A 252 -15.64 4.88 7.91
C SER A 252 -14.45 5.75 8.35
N SER A 253 -13.93 6.51 7.39
CA SER A 253 -13.41 7.89 7.53
C SER A 253 -12.22 8.18 8.46
N ARG A 254 -11.33 7.22 8.75
CA ARG A 254 -10.00 7.53 9.34
C ARG A 254 -8.79 6.99 8.57
N TYR A 255 -9.02 6.24 7.49
CA TYR A 255 -8.02 5.33 6.93
C TYR A 255 -7.83 5.44 5.41
N ALA A 256 -7.88 6.65 4.85
CA ALA A 256 -7.09 6.95 3.65
C ALA A 256 -5.61 7.01 4.09
N LEU A 257 -5.06 5.84 4.39
CA LEU A 257 -3.82 5.67 5.15
C LEU A 257 -2.63 6.19 4.34
N ILE A 258 -2.56 5.84 3.06
CA ILE A 258 -1.47 6.25 2.19
C ILE A 258 -1.69 7.71 1.77
N LYS A 259 -0.65 8.51 1.90
CA LYS A 259 -0.59 9.90 1.43
C LYS A 259 -0.88 9.95 -0.08
N PRO A 260 -1.82 10.79 -0.56
CA PRO A 260 -2.06 10.96 -1.99
C PRO A 260 -0.78 11.29 -2.78
N GLU A 261 0.12 12.04 -2.15
CA GLU A 261 1.41 12.42 -2.74
C GLU A 261 2.27 11.19 -3.06
N VAL A 262 2.19 10.12 -2.28
CA VAL A 262 2.95 8.89 -2.53
C VAL A 262 2.40 8.14 -3.73
N LEU A 263 1.08 8.14 -3.94
CA LEU A 263 0.47 7.55 -5.12
C LEU A 263 0.91 8.31 -6.38
N GLU A 264 0.91 9.64 -6.33
CA GLU A 264 1.43 10.49 -7.42
C GLU A 264 2.93 10.21 -7.69
N GLN A 265 3.71 9.96 -6.65
CA GLN A 265 5.14 9.61 -6.79
C GLN A 265 5.33 8.24 -7.46
N ILE A 266 4.50 7.24 -7.12
CA ILE A 266 4.53 5.92 -7.78
C ILE A 266 4.11 6.05 -9.25
N GLU A 267 3.06 6.82 -9.55
CA GLU A 267 2.68 7.11 -10.94
C GLU A 267 3.81 7.83 -11.71
N MET A 268 4.55 8.72 -11.05
CA MET A 268 5.70 9.38 -11.66
C MET A 268 6.84 8.39 -11.95
N ALA A 269 7.07 7.42 -11.06
CA ALA A 269 8.03 6.35 -11.29
C ALA A 269 7.64 5.48 -12.50
N GLU A 270 6.35 5.19 -12.67
CA GLU A 270 5.83 4.48 -13.84
C GLU A 270 6.04 5.28 -15.13
N LYS A 271 5.80 6.60 -15.12
CA LYS A 271 6.10 7.46 -16.27
C LYS A 271 7.58 7.47 -16.63
N ILE A 272 8.48 7.45 -15.63
CA ILE A 272 9.92 7.28 -15.86
C ILE A 272 10.19 5.91 -16.50
N ARG A 273 9.58 4.84 -15.99
CA ARG A 273 9.75 3.50 -16.55
C ARG A 273 9.30 3.45 -18.02
N GLU A 274 8.13 3.99 -18.33
CA GLU A 274 7.59 4.04 -19.70
C GLU A 274 8.42 4.88 -20.67
N ALA A 275 9.07 5.94 -20.18
CA ALA A 275 9.92 6.80 -21.00
C ALA A 275 11.29 6.18 -21.32
N PHE A 276 11.85 5.38 -20.41
CA PHE A 276 13.22 4.89 -20.49
C PHE A 276 13.36 3.41 -20.86
N PHE A 277 12.33 2.60 -20.61
CA PHE A 277 12.38 1.15 -20.82
C PHE A 277 11.43 0.75 -21.96
N ASN A 278 11.88 -0.17 -22.80
CA ASN A 278 11.06 -0.72 -23.86
C ASN A 278 10.00 -1.71 -23.33
N GLN A 279 9.17 -2.23 -24.23
CA GLN A 279 8.10 -3.19 -23.89
C GLN A 279 8.61 -4.51 -23.26
N HIS A 280 9.88 -4.85 -23.46
CA HIS A 280 10.53 -6.00 -22.86
C HIS A 280 11.13 -5.70 -21.47
N GLY A 281 11.01 -4.46 -20.98
CA GLY A 281 11.56 -4.02 -19.70
C GLY A 281 13.06 -3.77 -19.73
N VAL A 282 13.64 -3.62 -20.93
CA VAL A 282 15.07 -3.32 -21.12
C VAL A 282 15.24 -1.81 -21.29
N LEU A 283 16.23 -1.24 -20.59
CA LEU A 283 16.60 0.16 -20.74
C LEU A 283 17.03 0.43 -22.20
N GLY A 284 16.36 1.36 -22.86
CA GLY A 284 16.62 1.65 -24.26
C GLY A 284 15.62 2.66 -24.81
N ILE A 285 16.15 3.74 -25.37
CA ILE A 285 15.41 4.83 -25.98
C ILE A 285 15.80 4.88 -27.45
N GLU A 286 14.80 4.78 -28.31
CA GLU A 286 14.93 5.05 -29.74
C GLU A 286 14.51 6.49 -30.03
N PHE A 287 15.32 7.19 -30.81
CA PHE A 287 15.03 8.57 -31.21
C PHE A 287 15.65 8.89 -32.56
N THR A 288 15.12 9.91 -33.22
CA THR A 288 15.66 10.44 -34.46
C THR A 288 16.32 11.79 -34.18
N LEU A 289 17.53 12.00 -34.67
CA LEU A 289 18.25 13.26 -34.58
C LEU A 289 18.51 13.83 -35.97
N SER A 290 18.02 15.04 -36.22
CA SER A 290 18.13 15.73 -37.51
C SER A 290 18.95 17.02 -37.37
N PRO A 291 20.09 17.18 -38.05
CA PRO A 291 20.76 18.47 -38.12
C PRO A 291 19.91 19.46 -38.93
N ILE A 292 19.60 20.62 -38.34
CA ILE A 292 18.74 21.64 -38.96
C ILE A 292 19.58 22.69 -39.69
N SER A 293 20.60 23.23 -39.01
CA SER A 293 21.42 24.32 -39.55
C SER A 293 22.71 24.46 -38.77
N MET A 294 23.74 24.96 -39.44
CA MET A 294 25.06 25.19 -38.88
C MET A 294 25.55 26.59 -39.28
N GLY A 295 26.41 27.22 -38.48
CA GLY A 295 27.03 28.49 -38.86
C GLY A 295 27.78 28.40 -40.20
N PRO A 296 27.71 29.42 -41.06
CA PRO A 296 28.20 29.37 -42.45
C PRO A 296 29.73 29.20 -42.57
N GLN A 297 30.49 29.59 -41.54
CA GLN A 297 31.95 29.44 -41.47
C GLN A 297 32.44 28.01 -41.21
N VAL A 298 31.54 27.08 -40.88
CA VAL A 298 31.88 25.66 -40.64
C VAL A 298 31.50 24.86 -41.88
N GLN A 299 32.38 23.95 -42.30
CA GLN A 299 32.18 23.11 -43.47
C GLN A 299 31.54 21.77 -43.11
N ARG A 300 31.88 21.23 -41.93
CA ARG A 300 31.42 19.93 -41.46
C ARG A 300 31.19 19.94 -39.95
N SER A 301 30.07 19.38 -39.50
CA SER A 301 29.88 18.98 -38.11
C SER A 301 29.67 17.48 -38.00
N VAL A 302 30.24 16.89 -36.97
CA VAL A 302 30.05 15.48 -36.61
C VAL A 302 29.68 15.42 -35.14
N LEU A 303 28.48 14.93 -34.85
CA LEU A 303 28.05 14.57 -33.51
C LEU A 303 28.18 13.06 -33.33
N ASN A 304 29.06 12.64 -32.44
CA ASN A 304 29.20 11.26 -32.00
C ASN A 304 28.35 11.04 -30.74
N VAL A 305 27.39 10.14 -30.80
CA VAL A 305 26.59 9.67 -29.66
C VAL A 305 26.94 8.20 -29.43
N GLU A 306 27.85 7.92 -28.50
CA GLU A 306 28.19 6.55 -28.11
C GLU A 306 28.58 5.65 -29.30
N GLY A 307 29.37 6.20 -30.24
CA GLY A 307 29.81 5.52 -31.46
C GLY A 307 28.87 5.68 -32.66
N GLN A 308 27.70 6.27 -32.49
CA GLN A 308 26.77 6.60 -33.59
C GLN A 308 27.04 8.02 -34.09
N PHE A 309 27.35 8.16 -35.37
CA PHE A 309 27.75 9.45 -35.95
C PHE A 309 26.63 10.12 -36.73
N VAL A 310 26.34 11.37 -36.38
CA VAL A 310 25.45 12.27 -37.11
C VAL A 310 26.29 13.34 -37.78
N GLU A 311 26.37 13.29 -39.10
CA GLU A 311 27.16 14.21 -39.92
C GLU A 311 26.30 15.25 -40.63
N TYR A 312 26.82 16.47 -40.74
CA TYR A 312 26.19 17.54 -41.51
C TYR A 312 27.22 18.45 -42.21
N THR A 313 26.98 18.71 -43.49
CA THR A 313 27.86 19.49 -44.39
C THR A 313 27.08 20.55 -45.20
N HIS A 314 26.04 21.14 -44.61
CA HIS A 314 25.07 22.03 -45.30
C HIS A 314 24.26 21.35 -46.42
N GLY A 315 24.16 20.02 -46.38
CA GLY A 315 23.31 19.24 -47.27
C GLY A 315 21.83 19.29 -46.85
N PRO A 316 20.96 18.51 -47.53
CA PRO A 316 19.57 18.40 -47.15
C PRO A 316 19.42 17.80 -45.74
N LYS A 317 18.38 18.22 -45.03
CA LYS A 317 18.06 17.74 -43.68
C LYS A 317 17.60 16.28 -43.77
N HIS A 318 18.32 15.38 -43.11
CA HIS A 318 17.94 13.98 -42.96
C HIS A 318 17.99 13.61 -41.48
N GLY A 319 17.04 12.80 -41.03
CA GLY A 319 17.02 12.26 -39.68
C GLY A 319 17.87 11.01 -39.56
N TYR A 320 18.63 10.92 -38.47
CA TYR A 320 19.41 9.74 -38.11
C TYR A 320 18.71 9.03 -36.95
N SER A 321 18.31 7.78 -37.15
CA SER A 321 17.78 6.94 -36.07
C SER A 321 18.93 6.48 -35.18
N LEU A 322 18.80 6.77 -33.88
CA LEU A 322 19.79 6.52 -32.84
C LEU A 322 19.15 5.76 -31.68
N ILE A 323 19.99 5.04 -30.94
CA ILE A 323 19.62 4.41 -29.68
C ILE A 323 20.47 4.92 -28.53
N TRP A 324 19.89 5.01 -27.34
CA TRP A 324 20.61 5.22 -26.08
C TRP A 324 20.02 4.34 -24.98
N PRO A 325 20.84 3.68 -24.14
CA PRO A 325 22.28 3.54 -24.28
C PRO A 325 22.67 2.62 -25.44
N ASN A 326 23.72 2.97 -26.18
CA ASN A 326 24.26 2.16 -27.26
C ASN A 326 25.45 1.33 -26.78
N VAL A 327 25.18 0.10 -26.32
CA VAL A 327 26.18 -0.90 -25.91
C VAL A 327 26.78 -1.63 -27.11
N VAL A 328 27.33 -0.87 -28.07
CA VAL A 328 28.07 -1.45 -29.21
C VAL A 328 29.55 -1.16 -29.01
N THR A 329 30.28 -2.19 -28.59
CA THR A 329 31.74 -2.35 -28.55
C THR A 329 32.53 -1.89 -27.32
N ASP A 330 33.16 -2.89 -26.69
CA ASP A 330 34.34 -2.82 -25.81
C ASP A 330 34.12 -2.02 -24.51
N SER A 331 33.89 -2.75 -23.41
CA SER A 331 33.69 -2.20 -22.05
C SER A 331 34.88 -1.38 -21.51
N THR A 332 35.92 -1.19 -22.32
CA THR A 332 37.12 -0.38 -22.05
C THR A 332 37.05 1.03 -22.63
N LYS A 333 36.09 1.35 -23.51
CA LYS A 333 35.91 2.70 -24.06
C LYS A 333 34.93 3.50 -23.20
N GLU A 334 35.36 4.67 -22.76
CA GLU A 334 34.50 5.61 -22.04
C GLU A 334 33.29 6.01 -22.90
N THR A 335 32.09 5.83 -22.36
CA THR A 335 30.85 6.38 -22.93
C THR A 335 30.97 7.89 -23.07
N LEU A 336 30.80 8.39 -24.30
CA LEU A 336 30.93 9.81 -24.58
C LEU A 336 29.95 10.29 -25.63
N VAL A 337 29.63 11.58 -25.54
CA VAL A 337 28.94 12.33 -26.58
C VAL A 337 29.80 13.53 -26.97
N LYS A 338 30.12 13.65 -28.26
CA LYS A 338 31.04 14.68 -28.77
C LYS A 338 30.53 15.34 -30.04
N LEU A 339 30.29 16.64 -29.97
CA LEU A 339 30.07 17.48 -31.14
C LEU A 339 31.40 18.08 -31.60
N THR A 340 31.80 17.84 -32.84
CA THR A 340 32.99 18.44 -33.47
C THR A 340 32.59 19.24 -34.70
N MET A 341 33.10 20.46 -34.82
CA MET A 341 32.87 21.35 -35.96
C MET A 341 34.22 21.71 -36.60
N THR A 342 34.34 21.49 -37.91
CA THR A 342 35.57 21.73 -38.68
C THR A 342 35.32 22.65 -39.89
N GLY A 343 36.33 23.45 -40.22
CA GLY A 343 36.26 24.46 -41.28
C GLY A 343 36.61 25.87 -40.79
N GLY A 344 37.08 26.69 -41.74
CA GLY A 344 37.55 28.06 -41.51
C GLY A 344 39.01 28.17 -41.02
N ARG A 345 39.45 29.39 -40.70
CA ARG A 345 40.82 29.72 -40.24
C ARG A 345 41.10 29.40 -38.75
N GLN A 346 40.13 28.86 -38.02
CA GLN A 346 40.26 28.59 -36.58
C GLN A 346 40.44 27.10 -36.28
N PRO A 347 41.14 26.74 -35.20
CA PRO A 347 41.29 25.36 -34.76
C PRO A 347 39.94 24.70 -34.44
N HIS A 348 39.92 23.37 -34.52
CA HIS A 348 38.77 22.51 -34.22
C HIS A 348 37.95 23.00 -33.02
N ARG A 349 36.62 23.07 -33.20
CA ARG A 349 35.68 23.43 -32.13
C ARG A 349 34.99 22.15 -31.70
N SER A 350 35.04 21.83 -30.41
CA SER A 350 34.37 20.64 -29.89
C SER A 350 33.74 20.86 -28.53
N LEU A 351 32.64 20.15 -28.30
CA LEU A 351 31.96 20.00 -27.03
C LEU A 351 31.91 18.49 -26.73
N THR A 352 32.37 18.08 -25.55
CA THR A 352 32.45 16.66 -25.18
C THR A 352 31.90 16.46 -23.77
N TYR A 353 31.07 15.43 -23.63
CA TYR A 353 30.59 14.93 -22.35
C TYR A 353 30.94 13.45 -22.23
N TYR A 354 31.17 13.02 -21.00
CA TYR A 354 31.53 11.65 -20.66
C TYR A 354 30.53 11.08 -19.67
N GLY A 355 30.52 9.76 -19.56
CA GLY A 355 29.69 9.02 -18.62
C GLY A 355 28.43 8.44 -19.27
N PRO A 356 27.73 7.56 -18.55
CA PRO A 356 26.55 6.88 -19.04
C PRO A 356 25.43 7.85 -19.46
N TRP A 357 25.37 9.04 -18.87
CA TRP A 357 24.37 10.05 -19.18
C TRP A 357 24.93 11.21 -20.02
N ALA A 358 26.03 11.01 -20.75
CA ALA A 358 26.67 12.04 -21.57
C ALA A 358 25.71 12.71 -22.57
N LEU A 359 24.77 11.95 -23.15
CA LEU A 359 23.72 12.49 -24.03
C LEU A 359 22.85 13.50 -23.30
N PHE A 360 22.32 13.14 -22.13
CA PHE A 360 21.48 14.01 -21.32
C PHE A 360 22.25 15.24 -20.83
N ARG A 361 23.52 15.09 -20.45
CA ARG A 361 24.38 16.24 -20.10
C ARG A 361 24.56 17.20 -21.26
N MET A 362 24.70 16.69 -22.48
CA MET A 362 24.73 17.52 -23.68
C MET A 362 23.37 18.21 -23.91
N LEU A 363 22.25 17.52 -23.70
CA LEU A 363 20.91 18.11 -23.84
C LEU A 363 20.69 19.25 -22.83
N ASP A 364 21.09 19.06 -21.58
CA ASP A 364 20.98 20.06 -20.51
C ASP A 364 21.77 21.35 -20.76
N GLN A 365 22.84 21.26 -21.56
CA GLN A 365 23.67 22.41 -21.93
C GLN A 365 23.22 23.05 -23.24
N GLY A 366 22.37 22.36 -24.00
CA GLY A 366 21.73 22.89 -25.20
C GLY A 366 20.67 23.93 -24.83
N GLN A 367 20.63 25.03 -25.57
CA GLN A 367 19.48 25.95 -25.46
C GLN A 367 18.29 25.29 -26.14
N VAL A 368 17.33 24.83 -25.33
CA VAL A 368 16.07 24.28 -25.82
C VAL A 368 15.22 25.45 -26.33
N THR A 369 15.01 25.48 -27.65
CA THR A 369 14.32 26.59 -28.34
C THR A 369 12.82 26.36 -28.49
N SER A 370 12.38 25.10 -28.49
CA SER A 370 10.98 24.70 -28.38
C SER A 370 10.89 23.26 -27.90
N VAL A 371 9.83 22.96 -27.14
CA VAL A 371 9.46 21.60 -26.71
C VAL A 371 8.03 21.36 -27.17
N ASP A 372 7.85 20.32 -27.96
CA ASP A 372 6.56 19.67 -28.18
C ASP A 372 6.58 18.30 -27.47
N SER A 373 5.43 17.66 -27.36
CA SER A 373 5.24 16.32 -26.81
C SER A 373 6.30 15.31 -27.26
N HIS A 374 6.73 15.34 -28.54
CA HIS A 374 7.69 14.38 -29.09
C HIS A 374 8.92 15.02 -29.74
N THR A 375 8.99 16.35 -29.87
CA THR A 375 10.09 17.04 -30.55
C THR A 375 10.78 18.06 -29.66
N LEU A 376 12.11 18.11 -29.76
CA LEU A 376 12.97 18.99 -28.98
C LEU A 376 13.95 19.68 -29.92
N ASN A 377 13.86 21.00 -30.03
CA ASN A 377 14.77 21.78 -30.87
C ASN A 377 15.93 22.33 -30.04
N LEU A 378 17.13 21.85 -30.35
CA LEU A 378 18.37 22.13 -29.63
C LEU A 378 19.22 23.13 -30.39
N ASN A 379 19.74 24.13 -29.68
CA ASN A 379 20.73 25.07 -30.20
C ASN A 379 22.00 25.04 -29.35
N TYR A 380 23.11 24.69 -29.98
CA TYR A 380 24.45 24.70 -29.39
C TYR A 380 25.26 25.85 -29.96
N VAL A 381 25.91 26.64 -29.10
CA VAL A 381 26.80 27.74 -29.53
C VAL A 381 28.22 27.45 -29.07
N ILE A 382 29.10 27.03 -29.98
CA ILE A 382 30.51 26.72 -29.67
C ILE A 382 31.39 27.83 -30.24
N LYS A 383 32.03 28.62 -29.36
CA LYS A 383 32.85 29.79 -29.76
C LYS A 383 32.12 30.72 -30.75
N ASN A 384 30.88 31.12 -30.40
CA ASN A 384 29.98 31.96 -31.21
C ASN A 384 29.50 31.35 -32.54
N VAL A 385 29.63 30.03 -32.71
CA VAL A 385 29.13 29.33 -33.89
C VAL A 385 27.92 28.48 -33.50
N PRO A 386 26.72 28.74 -34.09
CA PRO A 386 25.53 27.94 -33.80
C PRO A 386 25.55 26.60 -34.54
N MET A 387 25.01 25.58 -33.89
CA MET A 387 24.62 24.29 -34.47
C MET A 387 23.25 23.92 -33.92
N ARG A 388 22.28 23.69 -34.81
CA ARG A 388 20.90 23.37 -34.45
C ARG A 388 20.56 21.94 -34.83
N TYR A 389 19.89 21.25 -33.91
CA TYR A 389 19.35 19.91 -34.11
C TYR A 389 17.88 19.86 -33.73
N GLU A 390 17.13 19.01 -34.42
CA GLU A 390 15.79 18.57 -34.01
C GLU A 390 15.95 17.14 -33.52
N LEU A 391 15.56 16.90 -32.27
CA LEU A 391 15.45 15.57 -31.69
C LEU A 391 13.98 15.18 -31.67
N LYS A 392 13.67 13.96 -32.13
CA LYS A 392 12.33 13.39 -32.08
C LYS A 392 12.35 12.05 -31.35
N ALA A 393 11.63 11.96 -30.24
CA ALA A 393 11.45 10.71 -29.50
C ALA A 393 10.44 9.79 -30.24
N THR A 394 10.65 8.48 -30.19
CA THR A 394 9.76 7.49 -30.82
C THR A 394 8.62 7.04 -29.89
N GLY A 395 8.86 7.00 -28.57
CA GLY A 395 7.86 6.59 -27.57
C GLY A 395 6.83 7.67 -27.23
N GLU A 396 5.74 7.28 -26.56
CA GLU A 396 4.64 8.18 -26.17
C GLU A 396 5.06 9.21 -25.12
N ILE A 397 5.91 8.81 -24.17
CA ILE A 397 6.50 9.71 -23.18
C ILE A 397 7.91 10.07 -23.63
N ASN A 398 8.19 11.37 -23.76
CA ASN A 398 9.49 11.85 -24.20
C ASN A 398 10.50 11.89 -23.03
N PRO A 399 11.50 10.99 -23.02
CA PRO A 399 12.48 10.89 -21.93
C PRO A 399 13.48 12.06 -21.89
N PHE A 400 13.57 12.84 -22.97
CA PHE A 400 14.49 13.96 -23.08
C PHE A 400 13.93 15.24 -22.47
N THR A 401 12.71 15.19 -21.93
CA THR A 401 12.16 16.31 -21.17
C THR A 401 12.70 16.26 -19.74
N VAL A 402 13.52 17.26 -19.42
CA VAL A 402 14.23 17.40 -18.14
C VAL A 402 13.31 17.32 -16.91
N ALA A 403 12.03 17.65 -17.07
CA ALA A 403 11.03 17.59 -16.01
C ALA A 403 10.79 16.18 -15.45
N VAL A 404 10.91 15.12 -16.27
CA VAL A 404 10.49 13.77 -15.87
C VAL A 404 11.39 13.22 -14.75
N LEU A 405 12.72 13.38 -14.86
CA LEU A 405 13.64 12.91 -13.82
C LEU A 405 13.85 13.93 -12.71
N ARG A 406 13.85 15.25 -13.02
CA ARG A 406 14.16 16.28 -12.01
C ARG A 406 13.03 16.57 -11.04
N ASN A 407 11.78 16.28 -11.41
CA ASN A 407 10.63 16.46 -10.54
C ASN A 407 10.35 15.20 -9.70
N PHE A 408 11.08 14.11 -9.93
CA PHE A 408 10.90 12.89 -9.17
C PHE A 408 11.47 13.05 -7.77
N GLN A 409 10.59 12.93 -6.78
CA GLN A 409 10.91 13.00 -5.36
C GLN A 409 10.14 11.90 -4.65
N LEU A 410 10.68 11.43 -3.54
CA LEU A 410 10.00 10.45 -2.70
C LEU A 410 9.80 11.02 -1.31
N SER A 411 8.63 10.78 -0.75
CA SER A 411 8.34 11.09 0.66
C SER A 411 8.99 10.03 1.56
N PRO A 412 9.55 10.42 2.73
CA PRO A 412 10.20 9.49 3.64
C PRO A 412 9.26 8.50 4.34
N SER A 413 7.95 8.77 4.31
CA SER A 413 6.91 7.94 4.91
C SER A 413 5.67 7.92 4.02
N LEU A 414 5.06 6.75 3.94
CA LEU A 414 3.81 6.43 3.24
C LEU A 414 2.58 7.05 3.92
N TYR A 415 2.61 7.19 5.25
CA TYR A 415 1.44 7.54 6.07
C TYR A 415 1.58 8.92 6.72
N LYS A 416 0.47 9.51 7.18
CA LYS A 416 0.43 10.83 7.83
C LYS A 416 1.03 10.88 9.22
#